data_AF-A0A7W9ZZC3-F1
#
_entry.id   AF-A0A7W9ZZC3-F1
#
_cell.length_a   1.000
_cell.length_b   1.000
_cell.length_c   1.000
_cell.angle_alpha   90.00
_cell.angle_beta   90.00
_cell.angle_gamma   90.00
#
_symmetry.space_group_name_H-M   'P 1'
#
loop_
_entity.id
_entity.type
_entity.pdbx_description
1 polymer ?
#
loop_
_entity_poly.entity_id
_entity_poly.type
_entity_poly.pdbx_seq_one_letter_code
_entity_poly.pdbx_strand_id
1 'polypeptide(L)' 'MSVVDNELKVYGIEGLRIADASIMPRITTGNTMAPCVVVGERAADLIANPLGLSAQRQLVVPFV' A
#
# COMPACT_ATOMS: atom_id res chain seq x y z
N MET A 1 3.53 -6.10 15.30
CA MET A 1 3.23 -4.71 15.68
C MET A 1 3.58 -3.84 14.47
N SER A 2 2.68 -2.97 14.01
CA SER A 2 2.93 -2.07 12.86
C SER A 2 2.88 -0.61 13.33
N VAL A 3 3.54 0.28 12.60
CA VAL A 3 3.58 1.73 12.87
C VAL A 3 2.46 2.50 12.16
N VAL A 4 1.65 1.79 11.37
CA VAL A 4 0.49 2.33 10.65
C VAL A 4 -0.80 1.57 10.99
N ASP A 5 -1.94 2.18 10.70
CA ASP A 5 -3.26 1.55 10.73
C ASP A 5 -3.61 0.82 9.42
N ASN A 6 -4.84 0.30 9.34
CA ASN A 6 -5.34 -0.43 8.17
C ASN A 6 -5.54 0.46 6.92
N GLU A 7 -5.46 1.78 7.08
CA GLU A 7 -5.52 2.76 6.00
C GLU A 7 -4.14 3.35 5.66
N LEU A 8 -3.07 2.69 6.15
CA LEU A 8 -1.67 3.07 5.99
C LEU A 8 -1.29 4.40 6.64
N LYS A 9 -2.14 4.95 7.52
CA LYS A 9 -1.86 6.21 8.23
C LYS A 9 -0.92 5.96 9.39
N VAL A 10 0.06 6.85 9.56
CA VAL A 10 1.02 6.77 10.67
C VAL A 10 0.33 7.18 11.97
N TYR A 11 0.45 6.37 13.01
CA TYR A 11 -0.12 6.69 14.31
C TYR A 11 0.47 7.99 14.86
N GLY A 12 -0.40 8.93 15.26
CA GLY A 12 0.00 10.20 15.87
C GLY A 12 0.51 11.26 14.90
N ILE A 13 0.48 11.02 13.58
CA ILE A 13 0.88 12.00 12.56
C ILE A 13 -0.25 12.17 11.54
N GLU A 14 -0.77 13.38 11.44
CA GLU A 14 -1.80 13.72 10.45
C GLU A 14 -1.21 13.86 9.05
N GLY A 15 -1.96 13.41 8.04
CA GLY A 15 -1.58 13.59 6.63
C GLY A 15 -0.43 12.71 6.13
N LEU A 16 0.17 11.87 6.98
CA LEU A 16 1.28 10.99 6.60
C LEU A 16 0.83 9.53 6.44
N ARG A 17 1.24 8.91 5.34
CA ARG A 17 1.07 7.47 5.08
C ARG A 17 2.38 6.80 4.69
N ILE A 18 2.50 5.50 4.96
CA ILE A 18 3.64 4.68 4.54
C ILE A 18 3.11 3.51 3.69
N ALA A 19 3.59 3.38 2.46
CA ALA A 19 3.17 2.35 1.50
C ALA A 19 4.38 1.57 0.97
N ASP A 20 5.03 0.84 1.86
CA ASP A 20 6.26 0.08 1.57
C ASP A 20 6.34 -1.18 2.47
N ALA A 21 7.32 -2.06 2.23
CA ALA A 21 7.62 -3.24 3.04
C ALA A 21 7.70 -2.97 4.55
N SER A 22 8.15 -1.78 4.94
CA SER A 22 8.31 -1.38 6.34
C SER A 22 7.03 -1.46 7.17
N ILE A 23 5.84 -1.48 6.56
CA ILE A 23 4.56 -1.62 7.27
C ILE A 23 4.19 -3.08 7.58
N MET A 24 4.87 -4.05 6.94
CA MET A 24 4.59 -5.46 7.08
C MET A 24 5.07 -5.95 8.47
N PRO A 25 4.17 -6.39 9.36
CA PRO A 25 4.56 -6.84 10.71
C PRO A 25 5.35 -8.15 10.71
N ARG A 26 5.25 -8.91 9.61
CA ARG A 26 6.04 -10.12 9.33
C ARG A 26 6.28 -10.18 7.83
N ILE A 27 7.54 -10.33 7.44
CA ILE A 27 7.92 -10.46 6.03
C ILE A 27 7.43 -11.81 5.49
N THR A 28 6.95 -11.82 4.25
CA THR A 28 6.52 -13.02 3.53
C THR A 28 7.71 -13.95 3.26
N THR A 29 7.47 -15.27 3.19
CA THR A 29 8.53 -16.26 2.89
C THR A 29 9.00 -16.27 1.44
N GLY A 30 8.33 -15.54 0.54
CA GLY A 30 8.70 -15.36 -0.87
C GLY A 30 9.33 -13.99 -1.16
N ASN A 31 9.45 -13.66 -2.46
CA ASN A 31 9.98 -12.36 -2.90
C ASN A 31 9.08 -11.22 -2.40
N THR A 32 9.69 -10.20 -1.78
CA THR A 32 9.00 -9.02 -1.22
C THR A 32 8.45 -8.07 -2.28
N MET A 33 8.87 -8.20 -3.54
CA MET A 33 8.39 -7.37 -4.64
C MET A 33 6.86 -7.44 -4.78
N ALA A 34 6.30 -8.66 -4.82
CA ALA A 34 4.85 -8.85 -4.97
C ALA A 34 4.04 -8.20 -3.83
N PRO A 35 4.31 -8.46 -2.53
CA PRO A 35 3.58 -7.80 -1.46
C PRO A 35 3.81 -6.28 -1.42
N CYS A 36 4.99 -5.76 -1.77
CA CYS A 36 5.21 -4.32 -1.87
C CYS A 36 4.34 -3.67 -2.95
N VAL A 37 4.22 -4.30 -4.12
CA VAL A 37 3.34 -3.82 -5.20
C VAL A 37 1.89 -3.77 -4.72
N VAL A 38 1.41 -4.82 -4.05
CA VAL A 38 0.03 -4.86 -3.52
C VAL A 38 -0.22 -3.77 -2.47
N VAL A 39 0.74 -3.48 -1.60
CA VAL A 39 0.64 -2.36 -0.64
C VAL A 39 0.55 -1.02 -1.37
N GLY A 40 1.35 -0.82 -2.42
CA GLY A 40 1.31 0.38 -3.25
C GLY A 40 -0.02 0.57 -3.98
N GLU A 41 -0.56 -0.49 -4.57
CA GLU A 41 -1.89 -0.47 -5.19
C GLU A 41 -2.98 -0.11 -4.19
N ARG A 42 -2.92 -0.71 -2.99
CA ARG A 42 -3.88 -0.39 -1.93
C ARG A 42 -3.77 1.05 -1.47
N ALA A 43 -2.56 1.59 -1.40
CA ALA A 43 -2.34 3.00 -1.07
C ALA A 43 -2.94 3.93 -2.14
N ALA A 44 -2.76 3.60 -3.42
CA ALA A 44 -3.33 4.34 -4.53
C ALA A 44 -4.87 4.40 -4.41
N ASP A 45 -5.53 3.27 -4.14
CA ASP A 45 -6.98 3.22 -3.93
C ASP A 45 -7.43 4.08 -2.73
N LEU A 46 -6.72 3.99 -1.60
CA LEU A 46 -7.03 4.74 -0.38
C LEU A 46 -6.86 6.25 -0.55
N ILE A 47 -5.98 6.68 -1.45
CA ILE A 47 -5.74 8.10 -1.76
C ILE A 47 -6.70 8.59 -2.84
N ALA A 48 -6.90 7.81 -3.91
CA ALA A 48 -7.65 8.22 -5.09
C ALA A 48 -9.17 8.21 -4.87
N ASN A 49 -9.72 7.18 -4.20
CA ASN A 49 -11.16 7.03 -4.03
C ASN A 49 -11.82 8.23 -3.31
N PRO A 50 -11.29 8.73 -2.18
CA PRO A 50 -11.87 9.90 -1.53
C PRO A 50 -11.79 11.19 -2.37
N LEU A 51 -10.83 11.27 -3.30
CA LEU A 51 -10.64 12.41 -4.19
C LEU A 51 -11.50 12.34 -5.46
N GLY A 52 -12.33 11.29 -5.61
CA GLY A 52 -13.11 11.06 -6.82
C GLY A 52 -12.24 10.73 -8.05
N LEU A 53 -10.96 10.38 -7.83
CA LEU A 53 -10.05 9.99 -8.90
C LEU A 53 -10.27 8.51 -9.18
N SER A 54 -10.65 8.18 -10.42
CA SER A 54 -10.65 6.80 -10.88
C SER A 54 -9.20 6.33 -11.03
N ALA A 55 -8.71 5.53 -10.09
CA ALA A 55 -7.48 4.78 -10.32
C ALA A 55 -7.70 3.92 -11.58
N GLN A 56 -6.94 4.17 -12.64
CA GLN A 56 -7.02 3.31 -13.82
C GLN A 56 -6.63 1.90 -13.38
N ARG A 57 -7.60 0.97 -13.37
CA ARG A 57 -7.36 -0.47 -13.17
C ARG A 57 -6.63 -1.01 -14.39
N GLN A 58 -5.35 -0.72 -14.45
CA GLN A 58 -4.38 -1.28 -15.37
C GLN A 58 -3.15 -1.44 -14.47
N LEU A 59 -2.78 -2.64 -14.05
CA LEU A 59 -2.15 -3.63 -14.92
C LEU A 59 -2.32 -5.03 -14.32
N VAL A 60 -2.83 -5.97 -15.13
CA VAL A 60 -2.25 -7.32 -15.16
C VAL A 60 -0.75 -7.09 -15.22
N VAL A 61 0.02 -7.40 -14.17
CA VAL A 61 1.49 -7.37 -14.22
C VAL A 61 1.92 -8.14 -15.47
N PRO A 62 2.28 -7.49 -16.59
CA PRO A 62 2.91 -8.20 -17.67
C PRO A 62 4.35 -8.37 -17.21
N PHE A 63 4.94 -9.55 -17.39
CA PHE A 63 6.28 -9.92 -16.91
C PHE A 63 6.36 -10.39 -15.46
N VAL A 64 5.60 -11.43 -15.14
CA VAL A 64 6.25 -12.72 -14.85
C VAL A 64 6.21 -13.58 -16.10
#